data_AF-K4RGZ2-F1
#
_entry.id   AF-K4RGZ2-F1
#
_cell.length_a   1.000
_cell.length_b   1.000
_cell.length_c   1.000
_cell.angle_alpha   90.00
_cell.angle_beta   90.00
_cell.angle_gamma   90.00
#
_symmetry.space_group_name_H-M   'P 1'
#
loop_
_entity.id
_entity.type
_entity.pdbx_description
1 polymer ?
#
loop_
_entity_poly.entity_id
_entity_poly.type
_entity_poly.pdbx_seq_one_letter_code
_entity_poly.pdbx_strand_id
1 'polypeptide(L)'
;MDTQDTWVAARELFRDLSDHPGPDAFPAVVEPWLRRAEREYVGVLAEDVARLPRSPGEELDERAADLLWELYALSRVSDVLLLAFQPRLDQGSDPLDGWPAVTRAQYRELFTRLGMAPFEQAAAFDPFLHEIVEVEQAADPDEPISVTEVVWPGLWHGHVLFGRAGVRVRAGVRHAERGVADRAPLYWTYVRRHRPTVDLSQGWGHNSQWRTDFRVDVRTPEGAHLNVCEKGGMDTVSDVDELLTSAERRELLIHRSLVRAPDDIAGLSALGEGWQESHFPFGWQLS
;
A
#
# COMPACT_ATOMS: atom_id res chain seq x y z
N MET A 1 -9.51 35.01 -11.74
CA MET A 1 -9.35 33.71 -12.41
C MET A 1 -8.79 32.81 -11.34
N ASP A 2 -9.68 32.09 -10.66
CA ASP A 2 -9.38 31.23 -9.52
C ASP A 2 -8.78 29.91 -10.04
N THR A 3 -7.48 29.71 -9.81
CA THR A 3 -6.79 28.43 -9.99
C THR A 3 -6.71 27.70 -8.65
N GLN A 4 -7.87 27.50 -8.00
CA GLN A 4 -7.95 26.91 -6.66
C GLN A 4 -8.67 25.55 -6.63
N ASP A 5 -9.07 25.02 -7.79
CA ASP A 5 -9.77 23.76 -7.94
C ASP A 5 -9.02 22.93 -9.00
N THR A 6 -8.05 22.08 -8.64
CA THR A 6 -7.65 20.86 -9.42
C THR A 6 -6.39 20.16 -8.87
N TRP A 7 -6.41 19.59 -7.66
CA TRP A 7 -5.37 18.61 -7.24
C TRP A 7 -5.89 17.50 -6.31
N VAL A 8 -7.07 16.95 -6.62
CA VAL A 8 -7.36 15.55 -6.26
C VAL A 8 -8.18 14.89 -7.37
N ALA A 9 -7.68 14.88 -8.61
CA ALA A 9 -8.40 14.31 -9.76
C ALA A 9 -8.71 12.82 -9.52
N ALA A 10 -7.80 12.10 -8.88
CA ALA A 10 -7.99 10.70 -8.50
C ALA A 10 -9.06 10.48 -7.42
N ARG A 11 -9.41 11.49 -6.61
CA ARG A 11 -10.54 11.40 -5.66
C ARG A 11 -11.86 11.31 -6.39
N GLU A 12 -12.01 12.02 -7.51
CA GLU A 12 -13.18 11.89 -8.38
C GLU A 12 -13.27 10.45 -8.91
N LEU A 13 -12.17 9.92 -9.44
CA LEU A 13 -12.12 8.53 -9.92
C LEU A 13 -12.48 7.52 -8.82
N PHE A 14 -11.95 7.69 -7.61
CA PHE A 14 -12.29 6.82 -6.48
C PHE A 14 -13.80 6.86 -6.16
N ARG A 15 -14.40 8.05 -6.14
CA ARG A 15 -15.82 8.23 -5.87
C ARG A 15 -16.68 7.58 -6.96
N ASP A 16 -16.36 7.88 -8.22
CA ASP A 16 -17.09 7.33 -9.36
C ASP A 16 -17.02 5.80 -9.40
N LEU A 17 -15.87 5.21 -9.05
CA LEU A 17 -15.73 3.76 -8.91
C LEU A 17 -16.60 3.21 -7.77
N SER A 18 -16.61 3.90 -6.62
CA SER A 18 -17.38 3.53 -5.43
C SER A 18 -18.90 3.59 -5.68
N ASP A 19 -19.33 4.54 -6.49
CA ASP A 19 -20.74 4.74 -6.86
C ASP A 19 -21.18 3.86 -8.04
N HIS A 20 -20.25 3.13 -8.68
CA HIS A 20 -20.51 2.26 -9.83
C HIS A 20 -20.37 0.77 -9.47
N PRO A 21 -21.45 0.09 -9.05
CA PRO A 21 -21.42 -1.34 -8.73
C PRO A 21 -21.43 -2.25 -9.98
N GLY A 22 -21.57 -1.67 -11.18
CA GLY A 22 -21.73 -2.42 -12.44
C GLY A 22 -20.49 -3.21 -12.88
N PRO A 23 -20.67 -4.26 -13.70
CA PRO A 23 -19.57 -5.12 -14.19
C PRO A 23 -18.68 -4.43 -15.24
N ASP A 24 -18.98 -3.19 -15.58
CA ASP A 24 -18.37 -2.37 -16.63
C ASP A 24 -17.64 -1.15 -16.06
N ALA A 25 -17.17 -1.23 -14.81
CA ALA A 25 -16.45 -0.16 -14.12
C ALA A 25 -15.31 0.45 -14.96
N PHE A 26 -14.56 -0.36 -15.70
CA PHE A 26 -13.48 0.15 -16.53
C PHE A 26 -13.97 1.03 -17.70
N PRO A 27 -14.78 0.54 -18.67
CA PRO A 27 -15.27 1.38 -19.76
C PRO A 27 -16.25 2.48 -19.33
N ALA A 28 -16.99 2.30 -18.23
CA ALA A 28 -17.99 3.27 -17.77
C ALA A 28 -17.41 4.40 -16.89
N VAL A 29 -16.34 4.13 -16.14
CA VAL A 29 -15.77 5.10 -15.17
C VAL A 29 -14.31 5.42 -15.50
N VAL A 30 -13.46 4.41 -15.56
CA VAL A 30 -12.00 4.60 -15.70
C VAL A 30 -11.65 5.21 -17.05
N GLU A 31 -12.23 4.71 -18.14
CA GLU A 31 -11.89 5.19 -19.49
C GLU A 31 -12.34 6.63 -19.75
N PRO A 32 -13.58 7.06 -19.40
CA PRO A 32 -13.98 8.46 -19.47
C PRO A 32 -13.09 9.36 -18.60
N TRP A 33 -12.76 8.94 -17.39
CA TRP A 33 -11.85 9.69 -16.52
C TRP A 33 -10.46 9.83 -17.17
N LEU A 34 -9.89 8.75 -17.72
CA LEU A 34 -8.60 8.80 -18.44
C LEU A 34 -8.61 9.64 -19.71
N ARG A 35 -9.76 9.80 -20.37
CA ARG A 35 -9.90 10.71 -21.52
C ARG A 35 -9.95 12.18 -21.08
N ARG A 36 -10.51 12.46 -19.90
CA ARG A 36 -10.52 13.79 -19.28
C ARG A 36 -9.20 14.14 -18.59
N ALA A 37 -8.50 13.15 -18.04
CA ALA A 37 -7.15 13.30 -17.53
C ALA A 37 -6.25 13.65 -18.73
N GLU A 38 -6.06 14.94 -18.94
CA GLU A 38 -5.32 15.44 -20.09
C GLU A 38 -3.84 15.06 -19.99
N ARG A 39 -3.11 15.14 -21.11
CA ARG A 39 -1.66 14.89 -21.12
C ARG A 39 -0.90 15.79 -20.13
N GLU A 40 -1.45 16.98 -19.84
CA GLU A 40 -0.90 17.88 -18.83
C GLU A 40 -0.91 17.24 -17.45
N TYR A 41 -1.99 16.58 -17.02
CA TYR A 41 -2.06 15.89 -15.73
C TYR A 41 -0.95 14.84 -15.58
N VAL A 42 -0.77 13.99 -16.59
CA VAL A 42 0.27 12.94 -16.58
C VAL A 42 1.67 13.56 -16.60
N GLY A 43 1.86 14.64 -17.36
CA GLY A 43 3.13 15.37 -17.41
C GLY A 43 3.50 15.97 -16.06
N VAL A 44 2.57 16.70 -15.42
CA VAL A 44 2.81 17.32 -14.12
C VAL A 44 3.01 16.27 -13.03
N LEU A 45 2.21 15.21 -13.02
CA LEU A 45 2.39 14.09 -12.08
C LEU A 45 3.82 13.51 -12.18
N ALA A 46 4.32 13.31 -13.40
CA ALA A 46 5.68 12.80 -13.60
C ALA A 46 6.78 13.79 -13.19
N GLU A 47 6.60 15.08 -13.47
CA GLU A 47 7.54 16.12 -13.06
C GLU A 47 7.60 16.25 -11.53
N ASP A 48 6.45 16.23 -10.86
CA ASP A 48 6.37 16.42 -9.42
C ASP A 48 6.85 15.15 -8.67
N VAL A 49 6.54 13.94 -9.16
CA VAL A 49 7.14 12.71 -8.61
C VAL A 49 8.66 12.73 -8.75
N ALA A 50 9.23 13.31 -9.81
CA ALA A 50 10.67 13.40 -9.98
C ALA A 50 11.35 14.32 -8.94
N ARG A 51 10.59 15.21 -8.28
CA ARG A 51 11.06 16.14 -7.22
C ARG A 51 10.93 15.56 -5.82
N LEU A 52 10.28 14.42 -5.64
CA LEU A 52 10.18 13.79 -4.33
C LEU A 52 11.58 13.41 -3.80
N PRO A 53 11.78 13.44 -2.47
CA PRO A 53 12.99 13.01 -1.82
C PRO A 53 13.46 11.62 -2.28
N ARG A 54 14.76 11.46 -2.47
CA ARG A 54 15.38 10.16 -2.82
C ARG A 54 16.02 9.47 -1.63
N SER A 55 16.21 10.18 -0.53
CA SER A 55 16.80 9.67 0.69
C SER A 55 16.24 10.38 1.93
N PRO A 56 16.33 9.74 3.11
CA PRO A 56 15.99 10.39 4.38
C PRO A 56 16.72 11.71 4.60
N GLY A 57 15.99 12.72 5.07
CA GLY A 57 16.56 14.02 5.43
C GLY A 57 16.70 15.03 4.28
N GLU A 58 16.39 14.65 3.04
CA GLU A 58 16.17 15.61 1.95
C GLU A 58 14.94 16.49 2.26
N GLU A 59 15.02 17.78 1.94
CA GLU A 59 13.90 18.69 2.16
C GLU A 59 12.76 18.38 1.18
N LEU A 60 11.56 18.21 1.74
CA LEU A 60 10.34 18.10 0.96
C LEU A 60 9.93 19.50 0.46
N ASP A 61 9.79 19.66 -0.86
CA ASP A 61 9.26 20.88 -1.47
C ASP A 61 7.88 21.20 -0.85
N GLU A 62 7.63 22.45 -0.49
CA GLU A 62 6.34 22.88 0.08
C GLU A 62 5.16 22.56 -0.86
N ARG A 63 5.42 22.44 -2.16
CA ARG A 63 4.43 22.05 -3.18
C ARG A 63 4.17 20.54 -3.25
N ALA A 64 4.99 19.73 -2.59
CA ALA A 64 4.84 18.28 -2.61
C ALA A 64 3.63 17.79 -1.80
N ALA A 65 3.06 18.61 -0.90
CA ALA A 65 1.87 18.22 -0.15
C ALA A 65 0.69 17.85 -1.06
N ASP A 66 0.39 18.69 -2.07
CA ASP A 66 -0.68 18.42 -3.03
C ASP A 66 -0.40 17.14 -3.85
N LEU A 67 0.87 16.91 -4.20
CA LEU A 67 1.29 15.68 -4.87
C LEU A 67 1.08 14.45 -3.96
N LEU A 68 1.45 14.51 -2.70
CA LEU A 68 1.27 13.41 -1.75
C LEU A 68 -0.21 13.07 -1.57
N TRP A 69 -1.09 14.06 -1.56
CA TRP A 69 -2.54 13.85 -1.51
C TRP A 69 -3.09 13.23 -2.80
N GLU A 70 -2.60 13.66 -3.96
CA GLU A 70 -2.97 13.07 -5.25
C GLU A 70 -2.48 11.61 -5.36
N LEU A 71 -1.23 11.33 -5.00
CA LEU A 71 -0.68 9.97 -4.95
C LEU A 71 -1.45 9.09 -3.97
N TYR A 72 -1.84 9.63 -2.82
CA TYR A 72 -2.67 8.92 -1.85
C TYR A 72 -4.05 8.61 -2.44
N ALA A 73 -4.69 9.55 -3.12
CA ALA A 73 -5.95 9.30 -3.81
C ALA A 73 -5.83 8.23 -4.91
N LEU A 74 -4.75 8.26 -5.71
CA LEU A 74 -4.43 7.20 -6.67
C LEU A 74 -4.20 5.85 -5.98
N SER A 75 -3.56 5.83 -4.81
CA SER A 75 -3.32 4.59 -4.06
C SER A 75 -4.64 3.93 -3.61
N ARG A 76 -5.64 4.74 -3.24
CA ARG A 76 -6.98 4.22 -2.92
C ARG A 76 -7.70 3.66 -4.13
N VAL A 77 -7.54 4.30 -5.29
CA VAL A 77 -8.03 3.75 -6.57
C VAL A 77 -7.36 2.40 -6.82
N SER A 78 -6.03 2.30 -6.66
CA SER A 78 -5.30 1.04 -6.80
C SER A 78 -5.85 -0.02 -5.85
N ASP A 79 -5.96 0.29 -4.56
CA ASP A 79 -6.43 -0.65 -3.53
C ASP A 79 -7.83 -1.21 -3.84
N VAL A 80 -8.75 -0.35 -4.30
CA VAL A 80 -10.09 -0.78 -4.74
C VAL A 80 -10.00 -1.70 -5.96
N LEU A 81 -9.23 -1.34 -6.99
CA LEU A 81 -9.10 -2.15 -8.19
C LEU A 81 -8.44 -3.52 -7.91
N LEU A 82 -7.51 -3.58 -6.95
CA LEU A 82 -6.86 -4.81 -6.52
C LEU A 82 -7.83 -5.81 -5.87
N LEU A 83 -8.99 -5.37 -5.36
CA LEU A 83 -9.99 -6.28 -4.80
C LEU A 83 -10.48 -7.33 -5.79
N ALA A 84 -10.37 -7.07 -7.10
CA ALA A 84 -10.74 -8.00 -8.17
C ALA A 84 -9.79 -9.20 -8.30
N PHE A 85 -8.57 -9.09 -7.78
CA PHE A 85 -7.52 -10.11 -7.92
C PHE A 85 -7.24 -10.86 -6.61
N GLN A 86 -7.75 -10.35 -5.50
CA GLN A 86 -7.49 -10.91 -4.18
C GLN A 86 -8.27 -12.21 -3.92
N PRO A 87 -7.73 -13.12 -3.09
CA PRO A 87 -8.44 -14.33 -2.69
C PRO A 87 -9.82 -14.00 -2.12
N ARG A 88 -10.83 -14.77 -2.52
CA ARG A 88 -12.17 -14.68 -1.94
C ARG A 88 -12.16 -15.16 -0.50
N LEU A 89 -13.05 -14.61 0.31
CA LEU A 89 -13.27 -15.10 1.67
C LEU A 89 -13.92 -16.49 1.62
N ASP A 90 -13.38 -17.43 2.40
CA ASP A 90 -13.84 -18.83 2.43
C ASP A 90 -15.25 -18.99 3.05
N GLN A 91 -15.80 -17.94 3.69
CA GLN A 91 -17.10 -17.98 4.38
C GLN A 91 -17.95 -16.72 4.12
N GLY A 92 -19.18 -16.93 3.62
CA GLY A 92 -20.21 -15.89 3.52
C GLY A 92 -20.39 -15.27 2.12
N SER A 93 -21.45 -14.48 1.96
CA SER A 93 -21.60 -13.58 0.82
C SER A 93 -20.62 -12.42 0.99
N ASP A 94 -19.57 -12.38 0.19
CA ASP A 94 -18.65 -11.26 0.18
C ASP A 94 -19.39 -10.02 -0.38
N PRO A 95 -19.55 -8.94 0.41
CA PRO A 95 -20.26 -7.74 -0.04
C PRO A 95 -19.58 -7.06 -1.22
N LEU A 96 -18.32 -7.41 -1.50
CA LEU A 96 -17.52 -6.91 -2.62
C LEU A 96 -17.40 -7.96 -3.74
N ASP A 97 -18.17 -9.05 -3.73
CA ASP A 97 -18.05 -10.07 -4.78
C ASP A 97 -18.37 -9.48 -6.16
N GLY A 98 -17.46 -9.70 -7.10
CA GLY A 98 -17.55 -9.15 -8.46
C GLY A 98 -17.27 -7.65 -8.59
N TRP A 99 -17.03 -6.92 -7.50
CA TRP A 99 -16.70 -5.49 -7.53
C TRP A 99 -15.27 -5.20 -7.03
N PRO A 100 -14.53 -4.28 -7.68
CA PRO A 100 -14.82 -3.74 -9.01
C PRO A 100 -14.56 -4.81 -10.08
N ALA A 101 -15.36 -4.82 -11.14
CA ALA A 101 -15.12 -5.72 -12.27
C ALA A 101 -14.02 -5.15 -13.18
N VAL A 102 -12.77 -5.53 -12.89
CA VAL A 102 -11.59 -5.12 -13.66
C VAL A 102 -10.67 -6.31 -13.91
N THR A 103 -10.06 -6.35 -15.09
CA THR A 103 -9.03 -7.35 -15.43
C THR A 103 -7.64 -6.85 -15.08
N ARG A 104 -6.67 -7.77 -14.95
CA ARG A 104 -5.25 -7.40 -14.74
C ARG A 104 -4.70 -6.52 -15.88
N ALA A 105 -5.13 -6.76 -17.11
CA ALA A 105 -4.74 -5.95 -18.26
C ALA A 105 -5.24 -4.51 -18.14
N GLN A 106 -6.50 -4.33 -17.73
CA GLN A 106 -7.10 -3.02 -17.49
C GLN A 106 -6.45 -2.27 -16.31
N TYR A 107 -6.16 -2.95 -15.21
CA TYR A 107 -5.39 -2.37 -14.10
C TYR A 107 -4.04 -1.84 -14.59
N ARG A 108 -3.29 -2.66 -15.34
CA ARG A 108 -2.01 -2.26 -15.93
C ARG A 108 -2.18 -1.09 -16.91
N GLU A 109 -3.22 -1.11 -17.73
CA GLU A 109 -3.50 -0.05 -18.70
C GLU A 109 -3.70 1.31 -18.02
N LEU A 110 -4.54 1.37 -16.98
CA LEU A 110 -4.79 2.59 -16.22
C LEU A 110 -3.48 3.20 -15.72
N PHE A 111 -2.71 2.44 -14.94
CA PHE A 111 -1.51 2.98 -14.30
C PHE A 111 -0.38 3.23 -15.30
N THR A 112 -0.27 2.44 -16.38
CA THR A 112 0.69 2.73 -17.47
C THR A 112 0.35 4.03 -18.17
N ARG A 113 -0.94 4.32 -18.42
CA ARG A 113 -1.36 5.59 -19.01
C ARG A 113 -1.13 6.79 -18.10
N LEU A 114 -1.04 6.56 -16.78
CA LEU A 114 -0.65 7.55 -15.79
C LEU A 114 0.89 7.71 -15.65
N GLY A 115 1.68 7.03 -16.47
CA GLY A 115 3.15 7.15 -16.46
C GLY A 115 3.85 6.17 -15.52
N MET A 116 3.14 5.22 -14.92
CA MET A 116 3.73 4.20 -14.06
C MET A 116 4.26 3.01 -14.87
N ALA A 117 5.29 2.36 -14.35
CA ALA A 117 5.88 1.15 -14.92
C ALA A 117 5.50 -0.08 -14.07
N PRO A 118 4.68 -1.00 -14.61
CA PRO A 118 4.32 -2.23 -13.89
C PRO A 118 5.47 -3.23 -13.85
N PHE A 119 5.51 -4.02 -12.80
CA PHE A 119 6.52 -5.04 -12.59
C PHE A 119 5.94 -6.33 -11.98
N GLU A 120 6.52 -7.48 -12.31
CA GLU A 120 6.03 -8.81 -11.92
C GLU A 120 7.20 -9.74 -11.50
N GLN A 121 8.24 -9.19 -10.86
CA GLN A 121 9.41 -9.98 -10.44
C GLN A 121 8.99 -11.11 -9.48
N ALA A 122 9.18 -12.35 -9.91
CA ALA A 122 8.90 -13.54 -9.11
C ALA A 122 10.16 -14.34 -8.73
N ALA A 123 11.35 -13.92 -9.19
CA ALA A 123 12.57 -14.71 -9.08
C ALA A 123 13.09 -14.84 -7.64
N ALA A 124 12.90 -13.81 -6.81
CA ALA A 124 13.25 -13.80 -5.41
C ALA A 124 12.27 -12.92 -4.64
N PHE A 125 11.95 -13.32 -3.40
CA PHE A 125 11.14 -12.46 -2.53
C PHE A 125 11.96 -11.24 -2.10
N ASP A 126 11.42 -10.05 -2.34
CA ASP A 126 11.99 -8.78 -1.90
C ASP A 126 10.94 -8.04 -1.07
N PRO A 127 11.14 -7.88 0.25
CA PRO A 127 10.15 -7.30 1.13
C PRO A 127 9.98 -5.80 0.91
N PHE A 128 10.75 -5.15 0.04
CA PHE A 128 10.47 -3.80 -0.43
C PHE A 128 9.47 -3.82 -1.60
N LEU A 129 9.60 -4.77 -2.53
CA LEU A 129 8.79 -4.85 -3.75
C LEU A 129 7.47 -5.60 -3.55
N HIS A 130 7.43 -6.49 -2.56
CA HIS A 130 6.38 -7.50 -2.43
C HIS A 130 5.50 -7.29 -1.20
N GLU A 131 4.23 -7.60 -1.38
CA GLU A 131 3.22 -7.75 -0.33
C GLU A 131 2.82 -9.23 -0.27
N ILE A 132 2.87 -9.84 0.92
CA ILE A 132 2.48 -11.25 1.11
C ILE A 132 0.95 -11.33 1.15
N VAL A 133 0.37 -12.04 0.18
CA VAL A 133 -1.08 -12.27 0.04
C VAL A 133 -1.50 -13.55 0.73
N GLU A 134 -0.67 -14.58 0.63
CA GLU A 134 -0.94 -15.92 1.17
C GLU A 134 0.38 -16.64 1.43
N VAL A 135 0.44 -17.39 2.52
CA VAL A 135 1.57 -18.24 2.87
C VAL A 135 1.20 -19.72 2.79
N GLU A 136 1.92 -20.47 1.96
CA GLU A 136 2.05 -21.90 2.09
C GLU A 136 3.15 -22.22 3.11
N GLN A 137 2.78 -22.79 4.25
CA GLN A 137 3.77 -23.11 5.29
C GLN A 137 4.62 -24.32 4.88
N ALA A 138 5.93 -24.13 4.81
CA ALA A 138 6.90 -25.19 4.62
C ALA A 138 7.03 -26.09 5.86
N ALA A 139 7.41 -27.35 5.63
CA ALA A 139 7.67 -28.30 6.70
C ALA A 139 9.00 -28.01 7.42
N ASP A 140 9.99 -27.48 6.71
CA ASP A 140 11.25 -27.02 7.30
C ASP A 140 11.04 -25.60 7.88
N PRO A 141 11.18 -25.41 9.21
CA PRO A 141 11.03 -24.11 9.87
C PRO A 141 11.97 -23.01 9.34
N ASP A 142 13.11 -23.40 8.78
CA ASP A 142 14.18 -22.51 8.29
C ASP A 142 14.16 -22.38 6.75
N GLU A 143 13.14 -22.92 6.04
CA GLU A 143 13.02 -22.75 4.58
C GLU A 143 12.86 -21.25 4.25
N PRO A 144 13.74 -20.66 3.40
CA PRO A 144 13.64 -19.24 3.07
C PRO A 144 12.37 -18.94 2.26
N ILE A 145 11.94 -17.66 2.28
CA ILE A 145 10.76 -17.24 1.52
C ILE A 145 11.03 -17.38 0.02
N SER A 146 10.16 -18.14 -0.67
CA SER A 146 10.13 -18.25 -2.12
C SER A 146 8.78 -17.76 -2.65
N VAL A 147 8.80 -17.02 -3.77
CA VAL A 147 7.56 -16.59 -4.45
C VAL A 147 7.05 -17.73 -5.31
N THR A 148 5.79 -18.12 -5.10
CA THR A 148 5.13 -19.19 -5.86
C THR A 148 4.22 -18.62 -6.95
N GLU A 149 3.65 -17.43 -6.73
CA GLU A 149 2.80 -16.75 -7.71
C GLU A 149 2.81 -15.23 -7.49
N VAL A 150 2.71 -14.46 -8.58
CA VAL A 150 2.39 -13.02 -8.55
C VAL A 150 0.89 -12.86 -8.85
N VAL A 151 0.13 -12.43 -7.84
CA VAL A 151 -1.33 -12.26 -7.89
C VAL A 151 -1.70 -10.96 -8.62
N TRP A 152 -0.98 -9.87 -8.34
CA TRP A 152 -1.09 -8.60 -9.04
C TRP A 152 0.29 -7.93 -9.20
N PRO A 153 0.49 -7.11 -10.26
CA PRO A 153 1.76 -6.45 -10.50
C PRO A 153 2.02 -5.35 -9.47
N GLY A 154 3.29 -5.09 -9.21
CA GLY A 154 3.72 -3.86 -8.53
C GLY A 154 3.86 -2.71 -9.53
N LEU A 155 4.00 -1.49 -9.02
CA LEU A 155 4.02 -0.27 -9.81
C LEU A 155 5.15 0.66 -9.34
N TRP A 156 5.97 1.08 -10.29
CA TRP A 156 6.92 2.18 -10.11
C TRP A 156 6.36 3.47 -10.72
N HIS A 157 6.57 4.60 -10.05
CA HIS A 157 6.43 5.92 -10.66
C HIS A 157 7.78 6.64 -10.57
N GLY A 158 8.55 6.64 -11.66
CA GLY A 158 9.93 7.10 -11.61
C GLY A 158 10.77 6.30 -10.62
N HIS A 159 11.22 6.93 -9.53
CA HIS A 159 12.02 6.31 -8.47
C HIS A 159 11.19 5.88 -7.24
N VAL A 160 9.89 6.20 -7.23
CA VAL A 160 8.96 5.91 -6.14
C VAL A 160 8.26 4.58 -6.38
N LEU A 161 8.26 3.72 -5.36
CA LEU A 161 7.45 2.52 -5.34
C LEU A 161 6.00 2.91 -5.02
N PHE A 162 5.18 3.02 -6.06
CA PHE A 162 3.78 3.40 -5.92
C PHE A 162 2.93 2.25 -5.35
N GLY A 163 3.15 1.03 -5.82
CA GLY A 163 2.41 -0.16 -5.37
C GLY A 163 3.28 -1.40 -5.35
N ARG A 164 3.05 -2.26 -4.36
CA ARG A 164 3.76 -3.55 -4.22
C ARG A 164 3.08 -4.64 -5.02
N ALA A 165 3.88 -5.55 -5.58
CA ALA A 165 3.34 -6.76 -6.19
C ALA A 165 2.81 -7.69 -5.09
N GLY A 166 1.56 -8.11 -5.22
CA GLY A 166 0.98 -9.11 -4.34
C GLY A 166 1.49 -10.48 -4.73
N VAL A 167 2.10 -11.20 -3.79
CA VAL A 167 2.67 -12.51 -4.02
C VAL A 167 2.09 -13.56 -3.09
N ARG A 168 1.90 -14.77 -3.63
CA ARG A 168 1.84 -15.99 -2.83
C ARG A 168 3.25 -16.47 -2.58
N VAL A 169 3.51 -16.91 -1.36
CA VAL A 169 4.85 -17.39 -0.98
C VAL A 169 4.79 -18.74 -0.30
N ARG A 170 5.91 -19.45 -0.35
CA ARG A 170 6.18 -20.61 0.50
C ARG A 170 7.37 -20.28 1.39
N ALA A 171 7.26 -20.56 2.68
CA ALA A 171 8.30 -20.23 3.66
C ALA A 171 8.24 -21.13 4.90
N GLY A 172 9.37 -21.28 5.57
CA GLY A 172 9.47 -21.81 6.92
C GLY A 172 8.95 -20.79 7.96
N VAL A 173 8.46 -21.29 9.09
CA VAL A 173 7.76 -20.48 10.10
C VAL A 173 8.65 -19.39 10.72
N ARG A 174 9.98 -19.56 10.68
CA ARG A 174 10.94 -18.54 11.15
C ARG A 174 11.17 -17.40 10.16
N HIS A 175 10.64 -17.51 8.94
CA HIS A 175 10.73 -16.48 7.90
C HIS A 175 9.39 -15.82 7.59
N ALA A 176 8.32 -16.61 7.49
CA ALA A 176 6.96 -16.11 7.41
C ALA A 176 5.99 -17.15 7.98
N GLU A 177 5.23 -16.74 8.99
CA GLU A 177 4.26 -17.58 9.68
C GLU A 177 2.89 -17.44 9.02
N ARG A 178 2.34 -18.55 8.53
CA ARG A 178 0.98 -18.58 7.98
C ARG A 178 -0.04 -18.23 9.07
N GLY A 179 -0.98 -17.35 8.74
CA GLY A 179 -1.95 -16.82 9.70
C GLY A 179 -1.46 -15.57 10.42
N VAL A 180 -0.17 -15.23 10.31
CA VAL A 180 0.35 -13.92 10.73
C VAL A 180 0.73 -13.10 9.49
N ALA A 181 1.67 -13.59 8.68
CA ALA A 181 2.18 -12.85 7.52
C ALA A 181 1.12 -12.48 6.47
N ASP A 182 0.07 -13.29 6.34
CA ASP A 182 -1.03 -13.10 5.38
C ASP A 182 -2.34 -12.61 6.03
N ARG A 183 -2.41 -12.47 7.37
CA ARG A 183 -3.64 -12.07 8.08
C ARG A 183 -3.48 -10.96 9.10
N ALA A 184 -2.27 -10.63 9.53
CA ALA A 184 -2.02 -9.47 10.41
C ALA A 184 -2.48 -8.17 9.72
N PRO A 185 -2.78 -7.10 10.46
CA PRO A 185 -3.16 -5.84 9.84
C PRO A 185 -2.07 -5.28 8.93
N LEU A 186 -2.46 -4.75 7.77
CA LEU A 186 -1.57 -4.10 6.82
C LEU A 186 -1.68 -2.58 6.96
N TYR A 187 -0.60 -1.95 7.40
CA TYR A 187 -0.50 -0.51 7.62
C TYR A 187 -0.29 0.27 6.31
N TRP A 188 -0.63 1.57 6.30
CA TRP A 188 -0.56 2.47 5.13
C TRP A 188 -1.34 1.96 3.90
N THR A 189 -2.40 1.19 4.14
CA THR A 189 -3.19 0.56 3.08
C THR A 189 -4.66 0.81 3.33
N TYR A 190 -5.39 1.29 2.32
CA TYR A 190 -6.77 1.67 2.51
C TYR A 190 -7.69 0.45 2.66
N VAL A 191 -7.57 -0.55 1.76
CA VAL A 191 -8.42 -1.74 1.81
C VAL A 191 -7.74 -2.99 1.23
N ARG A 192 -8.02 -4.13 1.87
CA ARG A 192 -7.78 -5.49 1.36
C ARG A 192 -8.99 -6.36 1.68
N ARG A 193 -9.32 -7.30 0.79
CA ARG A 193 -10.39 -8.29 0.95
C ARG A 193 -10.04 -9.36 1.98
N HIS A 194 -8.76 -9.74 2.05
CA HIS A 194 -8.29 -10.95 2.73
C HIS A 194 -7.64 -10.71 4.10
N ARG A 195 -7.40 -9.46 4.50
CA ARG A 195 -6.79 -9.11 5.80
C ARG A 195 -7.22 -7.71 6.25
N PRO A 196 -7.20 -7.41 7.57
CA PRO A 196 -7.46 -6.07 8.08
C PRO A 196 -6.44 -5.06 7.55
N THR A 197 -6.83 -3.79 7.47
CA THR A 197 -5.97 -2.69 7.05
C THR A 197 -6.05 -1.53 8.03
N VAL A 198 -4.92 -0.87 8.27
CA VAL A 198 -4.82 0.31 9.12
C VAL A 198 -4.28 1.45 8.26
N ASP A 199 -5.06 2.51 8.13
CA ASP A 199 -4.76 3.62 7.24
C ASP A 199 -4.92 4.95 7.97
N LEU A 200 -4.02 5.90 7.71
CA LEU A 200 -4.00 7.17 8.40
C LEU A 200 -5.28 7.98 8.17
N SER A 201 -6.04 7.69 7.11
CA SER A 201 -7.31 8.37 6.83
C SER A 201 -8.50 7.84 7.64
N GLN A 202 -8.35 6.70 8.34
CA GLN A 202 -9.41 6.13 9.18
C GLN A 202 -9.69 7.06 10.37
N GLY A 203 -10.97 7.27 10.68
CA GLY A 203 -11.42 8.17 11.76
C GLY A 203 -11.50 9.66 11.38
N TRP A 204 -11.03 10.05 10.19
CA TRP A 204 -11.18 11.42 9.68
C TRP A 204 -12.52 11.64 8.98
N GLY A 205 -13.01 12.87 9.00
CA GLY A 205 -14.21 13.25 8.24
C GLY A 205 -14.02 13.14 6.72
N HIS A 206 -15.12 13.03 5.97
CA HIS A 206 -15.16 12.76 4.52
C HIS A 206 -14.27 13.66 3.64
N ASN A 207 -13.98 14.90 4.09
CA ASN A 207 -13.08 15.82 3.38
C ASN A 207 -11.64 15.75 3.89
N SER A 208 -11.44 15.56 5.19
CA SER A 208 -10.10 15.55 5.81
C SER A 208 -9.29 14.31 5.44
N GLN A 209 -9.95 13.17 5.18
CA GLN A 209 -9.30 11.93 4.76
C GLN A 209 -8.52 12.03 3.44
N TRP A 210 -8.75 13.08 2.63
CA TRP A 210 -8.07 13.28 1.34
C TRP A 210 -6.82 14.14 1.45
N ARG A 211 -6.51 14.64 2.66
CA ARG A 211 -5.24 15.29 2.99
C ARG A 211 -4.29 14.34 3.73
N THR A 212 -4.48 13.05 3.51
CA THR A 212 -3.57 12.03 4.01
C THR A 212 -2.38 11.96 3.05
N ASP A 213 -1.18 12.04 3.61
CA ASP A 213 0.05 11.97 2.82
C ASP A 213 0.31 10.53 2.36
N PHE A 214 0.72 10.39 1.11
CA PHE A 214 1.15 9.11 0.57
C PHE A 214 2.50 8.70 1.17
N ARG A 215 2.60 7.44 1.60
CA ARG A 215 3.88 6.86 2.02
C ARG A 215 4.83 6.74 0.84
N VAL A 216 5.95 7.46 0.88
CA VAL A 216 6.96 7.44 -0.18
C VAL A 216 8.07 6.45 0.15
N ASP A 217 8.06 5.29 -0.51
CA ASP A 217 9.18 4.35 -0.51
C ASP A 217 9.95 4.48 -1.83
N VAL A 218 11.29 4.54 -1.80
CA VAL A 218 12.13 4.77 -2.99
C VAL A 218 13.26 3.76 -3.07
N ARG A 219 13.74 3.49 -4.30
CA ARG A 219 14.95 2.71 -4.54
C ARG A 219 15.92 3.47 -5.43
N THR A 220 17.14 3.62 -4.94
CA THR A 220 18.25 4.27 -5.63
C THR A 220 19.39 3.27 -5.83
N PRO A 221 20.47 3.62 -6.55
CA PRO A 221 21.68 2.79 -6.62
C PRO A 221 22.29 2.46 -5.25
N GLU A 222 22.09 3.32 -4.24
CA GLU A 222 22.60 3.18 -2.88
C GLU A 222 21.77 2.20 -2.04
N GLY A 223 20.50 1.99 -2.38
CA GLY A 223 19.64 1.03 -1.70
C GLY A 223 18.17 1.41 -1.72
N ALA A 224 17.41 0.74 -0.86
CA ALA A 224 16.00 1.05 -0.61
C ALA A 224 15.88 1.99 0.60
N HIS A 225 15.09 3.04 0.45
CA HIS A 225 14.74 3.96 1.53
C HIS A 225 13.22 3.94 1.73
N LEU A 226 12.81 3.82 2.99
CA LEU A 226 11.41 3.67 3.36
C LEU A 226 10.87 4.95 3.98
N ASN A 227 9.65 5.31 3.57
CA ASN A 227 8.91 6.45 4.10
C ASN A 227 9.72 7.76 4.14
N VAL A 228 10.36 8.12 3.02
CA VAL A 228 11.40 9.17 2.96
C VAL A 228 10.90 10.58 3.24
N CYS A 229 9.60 10.83 3.10
CA CYS A 229 9.00 12.13 3.40
C CYS A 229 8.75 12.36 4.90
N GLU A 230 8.77 11.30 5.70
CA GLU A 230 8.57 11.41 7.14
C GLU A 230 9.86 11.80 7.87
N LYS A 231 9.70 12.33 9.09
CA LYS A 231 10.80 12.83 9.92
C LYS A 231 10.90 12.13 11.29
N GLY A 232 10.01 11.17 11.57
CA GLY A 232 9.99 10.45 12.84
C GLY A 232 10.95 9.26 12.86
N GLY A 233 11.73 9.13 13.93
CA GLY A 233 12.47 7.91 14.20
C GLY A 233 11.56 6.76 14.65
N MET A 234 12.03 5.51 14.53
CA MET A 234 11.35 4.32 15.07
C MET A 234 11.48 4.18 16.60
N ASP A 235 12.27 5.05 17.24
CA ASP A 235 12.56 4.99 18.67
C ASP A 235 11.48 5.72 19.49
N THR A 236 10.35 5.01 19.65
CA THR A 236 9.34 5.00 20.75
C THR A 236 8.66 6.29 21.21
N VAL A 237 7.32 6.32 21.11
CA VAL A 237 6.43 7.27 21.83
C VAL A 237 5.17 6.59 22.41
N SER A 238 4.93 5.27 22.23
CA SER A 238 3.70 4.58 22.70
C SER A 238 3.92 3.26 23.46
N ASP A 239 2.94 2.86 24.28
CA ASP A 239 2.93 1.59 25.05
C ASP A 239 3.06 0.35 24.16
N VAL A 240 2.50 0.37 22.94
CA VAL A 240 2.64 -0.72 21.97
C VAL A 240 4.09 -0.84 21.49
N ASP A 241 4.77 0.29 21.28
CA ASP A 241 6.16 0.29 20.81
C ASP A 241 7.10 -0.35 21.84
N GLU A 242 6.80 -0.21 23.13
CA GLU A 242 7.58 -0.81 24.22
C GLU A 242 7.46 -2.33 24.25
N LEU A 243 6.32 -2.87 23.82
CA LEU A 243 6.05 -4.31 23.75
C LEU A 243 6.56 -4.95 22.45
N LEU A 244 6.94 -4.14 21.46
CA LEU A 244 7.58 -4.60 20.23
C LEU A 244 9.10 -4.43 20.33
N THR A 245 9.82 -5.50 19.99
CA THR A 245 11.27 -5.46 19.79
C THR A 245 11.64 -4.53 18.64
N SER A 246 12.88 -4.05 18.62
CA SER A 246 13.39 -3.26 17.49
C SER A 246 13.36 -4.01 16.15
N ALA A 247 13.43 -5.35 16.19
CA ALA A 247 13.33 -6.18 14.98
C ALA A 247 11.90 -6.18 14.42
N GLU A 248 10.89 -6.32 15.28
CA GLU A 248 9.47 -6.30 14.89
C GLU A 248 9.03 -4.92 14.40
N ARG A 249 9.52 -3.83 15.00
CA ARG A 249 9.25 -2.46 14.50
C ARG A 249 9.84 -2.25 13.10
N ARG A 250 11.05 -2.76 12.85
CA ARG A 250 11.65 -2.76 11.51
C ARG A 250 10.86 -3.64 10.54
N GLU A 251 10.42 -4.81 10.99
CA GLU A 251 9.57 -5.72 10.21
C GLU A 251 8.29 -5.03 9.76
N LEU A 252 7.58 -4.36 10.70
CA LEU A 252 6.41 -3.54 10.42
C LEU A 252 6.70 -2.44 9.39
N LEU A 253 7.82 -1.73 9.51
CA LEU A 253 8.15 -0.66 8.58
C LEU A 253 8.47 -1.20 7.17
N ILE A 254 9.16 -2.35 7.09
CA ILE A 254 9.60 -2.97 5.83
C ILE A 254 8.43 -3.65 5.10
N HIS A 255 7.68 -4.49 5.81
CA HIS A 255 6.59 -5.29 5.26
C HIS A 255 5.23 -4.58 5.31
N ARG A 256 5.15 -3.44 6.00
CA ARG A 256 3.89 -2.76 6.39
C ARG A 256 3.00 -3.64 7.27
N SER A 257 3.54 -4.72 7.82
CA SER A 257 2.84 -5.70 8.65
C SER A 257 3.86 -6.60 9.37
N LEU A 258 3.39 -7.37 10.34
CA LEU A 258 4.19 -8.43 10.95
C LEU A 258 4.14 -9.69 10.07
N VAL A 259 5.27 -10.37 9.92
CA VAL A 259 5.36 -11.66 9.22
C VAL A 259 5.48 -12.85 10.17
N ARG A 260 5.66 -12.59 11.47
CA ARG A 260 5.69 -13.59 12.54
C ARG A 260 4.95 -13.08 13.77
N ALA A 261 4.47 -13.99 14.61
CA ALA A 261 3.89 -13.61 15.89
C ALA A 261 4.92 -12.79 16.72
N PRO A 262 4.49 -11.68 17.34
CA PRO A 262 5.36 -10.93 18.24
C PRO A 262 5.83 -11.76 19.44
N ASP A 263 7.04 -11.47 19.92
CA ASP A 263 7.64 -12.13 21.08
C ASP A 263 6.79 -11.93 22.34
N ASP A 264 6.25 -10.72 22.57
CA ASP A 264 5.37 -10.40 23.72
C ASP A 264 3.89 -10.33 23.33
N ILE A 265 3.37 -11.40 22.70
CA ILE A 265 1.96 -11.51 22.35
C ILE A 265 1.02 -11.38 23.57
N ALA A 266 1.49 -11.79 24.75
CA ALA A 266 0.72 -11.75 25.99
C ALA A 266 0.53 -10.30 26.49
N GLY A 267 1.60 -9.51 26.50
CA GLY A 267 1.55 -8.09 26.81
C GLY A 267 0.68 -7.32 25.82
N LEU A 268 0.85 -7.57 24.52
CA LEU A 268 0.06 -6.95 23.47
C LEU A 268 -1.44 -7.27 23.61
N SER A 269 -1.77 -8.52 23.91
CA SER A 269 -3.16 -8.94 24.17
C SER A 269 -3.76 -8.28 25.41
N ALA A 270 -2.94 -7.92 26.40
CA ALA A 270 -3.38 -7.24 27.62
C ALA A 270 -3.74 -5.76 27.40
N LEU A 271 -3.25 -5.13 26.33
CA LEU A 271 -3.66 -3.77 25.93
C LEU A 271 -5.09 -3.72 25.37
N GLY A 272 -5.69 -4.88 25.08
CA GLY A 272 -7.05 -5.03 24.57
C GLY A 272 -7.09 -5.68 23.19
N GLU A 273 -8.25 -6.24 22.86
CA GLU A 273 -8.55 -6.70 21.51
C GLU A 273 -8.47 -5.49 20.56
N GLY A 274 -7.65 -5.59 19.50
CA GLY A 274 -7.52 -4.54 18.48
C GLY A 274 -6.41 -3.52 18.71
N TRP A 275 -5.43 -3.76 19.59
CA TRP A 275 -4.25 -2.89 19.75
C TRP A 275 -3.55 -2.55 18.42
N GLN A 276 -3.64 -3.45 17.44
CA GLN A 276 -3.06 -3.24 16.11
C GLN A 276 -3.73 -2.07 15.37
N GLU A 277 -5.03 -1.85 15.58
CA GLU A 277 -5.79 -0.76 14.97
C GLU A 277 -5.49 0.60 15.62
N SER A 278 -5.10 0.59 16.89
CA SER A 278 -4.70 1.80 17.63
C SER A 278 -3.20 2.10 17.56
N HIS A 279 -2.38 1.15 17.10
CA HIS A 279 -0.96 1.36 16.89
C HIS A 279 -0.71 2.35 15.73
N PHE A 280 0.23 3.27 15.94
CA PHE A 280 0.44 4.42 15.05
C PHE A 280 1.89 4.49 14.52
N PRO A 281 2.30 3.60 13.59
CA PRO A 281 3.66 3.57 13.06
C PRO A 281 3.90 4.60 11.93
N PHE A 282 2.89 5.44 11.60
CA PHE A 282 2.85 6.20 10.34
C PHE A 282 4.00 7.18 10.13
N GLY A 283 4.54 7.76 11.21
CA GLY A 283 5.66 8.69 11.15
C GLY A 283 7.05 8.05 11.13
N TRP A 284 7.15 6.71 11.13
CA TRP A 284 8.43 6.01 11.22
C TRP A 284 9.25 6.07 9.92
N GLN A 285 10.56 6.25 10.08
CA GLN A 285 11.57 6.17 9.05
C GLN A 285 12.76 5.30 9.50
N LEU A 286 13.42 4.61 8.56
CA LEU A 286 14.72 3.98 8.80
C LEU A 286 15.82 5.01 8.62
N SER A 287 16.54 5.31 9.70
CA SER A 287 17.80 6.06 9.68
C SER A 287 19.00 5.19 9.29
#